data_AF-A0A3M1QD55-F1
#
_entry.id   AF-A0A3M1QD55-F1
#
_cell.length_a   1.000
_cell.length_b   1.000
_cell.length_c   1.000
_cell.angle_alpha   90.00
_cell.angle_beta   90.00
_cell.angle_gamma   90.00
#
_symmetry.space_group_name_H-M   'P 1'
#
loop_
_entity.id
_entity.type
_entity.pdbx_description
1 polymer ?
#
loop_
_entity_poly.entity_id
_entity_poly.type
_entity_poly.pdbx_seq_one_letter_code
_entity_poly.pdbx_strand_id
1 'polypeptide(L)'
;MRTNFRLIVSMLIISIFMVVPVVEAQSGPQQGASLTLPTVGVETSIVTAPLTSTTWDVSQLGEQVGHLEGTSWLNTPGNIVLGGHSEDIYGNPAVFSALYDLELGDPVVMSENGVIRRYIVTEIQFVAFDDLRPIYPTTHEQVTLLTCAVGTFNQSINNYDERLVVIARPVPPLPAPIRELFIDFGWLPEA
;
A
#
# COMPACT_ATOMS: atom_id res chain seq x y z
N MET A 1 -43.00 -66.18 8.24
CA MET A 1 -43.56 -64.98 7.56
C MET A 1 -42.68 -63.78 7.90
N ARG A 2 -42.27 -63.04 6.86
CA ARG A 2 -41.37 -61.87 6.86
C ARG A 2 -41.92 -60.71 7.70
N THR A 3 -41.04 -59.91 8.31
CA THR A 3 -40.97 -58.41 8.23
C THR A 3 -39.93 -57.87 9.24
N ASN A 4 -38.72 -57.52 8.80
CA ASN A 4 -38.24 -56.17 8.40
C ASN A 4 -37.58 -55.38 9.55
N PHE A 5 -36.31 -55.71 9.83
CA PHE A 5 -35.39 -54.87 10.60
C PHE A 5 -34.90 -53.73 9.69
N ARG A 6 -35.38 -52.51 9.90
CA ARG A 6 -34.87 -51.33 9.19
C ARG A 6 -33.61 -50.84 9.90
N LEU A 7 -32.45 -51.24 9.40
CA LEU A 7 -31.18 -50.57 9.67
C LEU A 7 -31.27 -49.14 9.11
N ILE A 8 -31.41 -48.15 9.99
CA ILE A 8 -31.14 -46.75 9.66
C ILE A 8 -29.62 -46.60 9.74
N VAL A 9 -28.94 -46.75 8.61
CA VAL A 9 -27.52 -46.44 8.49
C VAL A 9 -27.39 -44.93 8.57
N SER A 10 -26.84 -44.47 9.70
CA SER A 10 -26.37 -43.12 9.95
C SER A 10 -25.39 -42.70 8.85
N MET A 11 -25.81 -41.79 7.97
CA MET A 11 -24.92 -40.99 7.14
C MET A 11 -24.74 -39.64 7.82
N LEU A 12 -23.90 -39.62 8.85
CA LEU A 12 -23.31 -38.38 9.33
C LEU A 12 -22.32 -37.92 8.25
N ILE A 13 -22.78 -37.09 7.32
CA ILE A 13 -21.88 -36.36 6.41
C ILE A 13 -21.18 -35.34 7.29
N ILE A 14 -20.03 -35.71 7.85
CA ILE A 14 -19.09 -34.76 8.42
C ILE A 14 -18.55 -33.98 7.22
N SER A 15 -19.28 -32.93 6.85
CA SER A 15 -18.81 -31.92 5.92
C SER A 15 -17.69 -31.19 6.63
N ILE A 16 -16.46 -31.68 6.48
CA ILE A 16 -15.26 -30.93 6.80
C ILE A 16 -15.26 -29.75 5.82
N PHE A 17 -15.90 -28.66 6.22
CA PHE A 17 -15.63 -27.35 5.66
C PHE A 17 -14.17 -27.07 6.02
N MET A 18 -13.26 -27.47 5.13
CA MET A 18 -11.93 -26.91 5.09
C MET A 18 -12.14 -25.44 4.80
N VAL A 19 -12.20 -24.62 5.85
CA VAL A 19 -12.26 -23.17 5.74
C VAL A 19 -10.89 -22.78 5.23
N VAL A 20 -10.68 -22.87 3.92
CA VAL A 20 -9.57 -22.18 3.29
C VAL A 20 -9.92 -20.71 3.51
N PRO A 21 -9.14 -19.94 4.29
CA PRO A 21 -9.40 -18.52 4.37
C PRO A 21 -9.22 -17.99 2.95
N VAL A 22 -10.32 -17.64 2.30
CA VAL A 22 -10.25 -16.76 1.15
C VAL A 22 -9.64 -15.49 1.72
N VAL A 23 -8.37 -15.25 1.40
CA VAL A 23 -7.77 -13.94 1.62
C VAL A 23 -8.56 -13.01 0.73
N GLU A 24 -9.60 -12.38 1.30
CA GLU A 24 -10.39 -11.39 0.59
C GLU A 24 -9.44 -10.29 0.12
N ALA A 25 -9.47 -9.99 -1.18
CA ALA A 25 -8.74 -8.86 -1.71
C ALA A 25 -9.24 -7.60 -0.99
N GLN A 26 -8.42 -7.06 -0.10
CA GLN A 26 -8.74 -5.85 0.64
C GLN A 26 -8.85 -4.69 -0.36
N SER A 27 -9.91 -3.90 -0.25
CA SER A 27 -10.18 -2.77 -1.15
C SER A 27 -9.57 -1.44 -0.68
N GLY A 28 -8.83 -1.44 0.44
CA GLY A 28 -8.20 -0.26 1.02
C GLY A 28 -7.68 -0.51 2.44
N PRO A 29 -7.11 0.55 3.08
CA PRO A 29 -6.48 0.45 4.40
C PRO A 29 -7.47 0.04 5.50
N GLN A 30 -7.02 -0.86 6.36
CA GLN A 30 -7.67 -1.19 7.63
C GLN A 30 -7.10 -0.36 8.79
N GLN A 31 -7.76 -0.44 9.95
CA GLN A 31 -7.29 0.26 11.14
C GLN A 31 -5.86 -0.15 11.51
N GLY A 32 -4.99 0.83 11.69
CA GLY A 32 -3.58 0.60 12.02
C GLY A 32 -2.67 0.37 10.81
N ALA A 33 -3.16 0.60 9.58
CA ALA A 33 -2.30 0.71 8.41
C ALA A 33 -1.32 1.88 8.59
N SER A 34 -0.04 1.67 8.31
CA SER A 34 1.01 2.67 8.45
C SER A 34 2.03 2.64 7.32
N LEU A 35 2.67 3.79 7.11
CA LEU A 35 3.76 4.02 6.18
C LEU A 35 5.01 4.44 6.97
N THR A 36 6.15 3.85 6.65
CA THR A 36 7.45 4.26 7.15
C THR A 36 8.40 4.47 5.98
N LEU A 37 9.10 5.60 5.97
CA LEU A 37 10.20 5.94 5.06
C LEU A 37 11.48 6.15 5.89
N PRO A 38 12.23 5.07 6.19
CA PRO A 38 13.32 5.13 7.16
C PRO A 38 14.43 6.13 6.82
N THR A 39 14.80 6.28 5.54
CA THR A 39 15.88 7.17 5.10
C THR A 39 15.60 8.63 5.47
N VAL A 40 14.33 9.03 5.46
CA VAL A 40 13.88 10.41 5.68
C VAL A 40 13.09 10.59 6.97
N GLY A 41 13.08 9.57 7.84
CA GLY A 41 12.49 9.67 9.19
C GLY A 41 10.97 9.81 9.24
N VAL A 42 10.24 9.44 8.19
CA VAL A 42 8.77 9.50 8.19
C VAL A 42 8.19 8.22 8.78
N GLU A 43 7.29 8.36 9.74
CA GLU A 43 6.43 7.30 10.27
C GLU A 43 5.02 7.89 10.48
N THR A 44 4.02 7.34 9.78
CA THR A 44 2.67 7.90 9.81
C THR A 44 1.59 6.86 9.53
N SER A 45 0.35 7.17 9.89
CA SER A 45 -0.82 6.34 9.60
C SER A 45 -1.30 6.54 8.17
N ILE A 46 -1.83 5.48 7.58
CA ILE A 46 -2.52 5.52 6.29
C ILE A 46 -4.02 5.48 6.54
N VAL A 47 -4.73 6.47 5.99
CA VAL A 47 -6.19 6.57 6.02
C VAL A 47 -6.75 6.53 4.60
N THR A 48 -8.04 6.29 4.42
CA THR A 48 -8.67 6.44 3.11
C THR A 48 -8.85 7.92 2.79
N ALA A 49 -8.34 8.37 1.64
CA ALA A 49 -8.75 9.61 1.00
C ALA A 49 -9.92 9.27 0.06
N PRO A 50 -11.17 9.67 0.37
CA PRO A 50 -12.33 9.23 -0.39
C PRO A 50 -12.38 9.91 -1.76
N LEU A 51 -12.85 9.17 -2.76
CA LEU A 51 -13.06 9.70 -4.10
C LEU A 51 -14.39 10.47 -4.13
N THR A 52 -14.31 11.78 -4.34
CA THR A 52 -15.48 12.62 -4.61
C THR A 52 -15.88 12.51 -6.09
N SER A 53 -16.87 13.28 -6.53
CA SER A 53 -17.29 13.28 -7.95
C SER A 53 -16.19 13.67 -8.94
N THR A 54 -15.12 14.34 -8.49
CA THR A 54 -14.08 14.88 -9.38
C THR A 54 -12.65 14.61 -8.93
N THR A 55 -12.39 14.36 -7.65
CA THR A 55 -11.03 14.19 -7.10
C THR A 55 -11.06 13.47 -5.75
N TRP A 56 -9.91 13.07 -5.23
CA TRP A 56 -9.79 12.57 -3.86
C TRP A 56 -9.80 13.73 -2.85
N ASP A 57 -10.59 13.58 -1.78
CA ASP A 57 -10.61 14.54 -0.67
C ASP A 57 -9.41 14.29 0.24
N VAL A 58 -8.43 15.19 0.17
CA VAL A 58 -7.23 15.19 1.01
C VAL A 58 -7.29 16.23 2.12
N SER A 59 -8.41 16.95 2.28
CA SER A 59 -8.52 18.08 3.21
C SER A 59 -8.41 17.70 4.69
N GLN A 60 -8.64 16.42 5.00
CA GLN A 60 -8.67 15.88 6.37
C GLN A 60 -7.43 15.04 6.73
N LEU A 61 -6.38 15.05 5.90
CA LEU A 61 -5.21 14.20 6.15
C LEU A 61 -4.40 14.66 7.37
N GLY A 62 -4.22 15.98 7.56
CA GLY A 62 -3.30 16.49 8.57
C GLY A 62 -1.89 15.95 8.33
N GLU A 63 -1.31 15.28 9.33
CA GLU A 63 0.00 14.61 9.26
C GLU A 63 -0.06 13.16 8.74
N GLN A 64 -1.24 12.69 8.36
CA GLN A 64 -1.44 11.34 7.81
C GLN A 64 -1.28 11.34 6.30
N VAL A 65 -1.19 10.14 5.73
CA VAL A 65 -1.23 9.95 4.28
C VAL A 65 -2.53 9.27 3.87
N GLY A 66 -3.06 9.66 2.72
CA GLY A 66 -4.31 9.17 2.19
C GLY A 66 -4.09 8.11 1.13
N HIS A 67 -4.60 6.90 1.31
CA HIS A 67 -4.84 5.96 0.21
C HIS A 67 -5.93 6.52 -0.68
N LEU A 68 -5.61 6.73 -1.96
CA LEU A 68 -6.59 7.19 -2.94
C LEU A 68 -7.59 6.07 -3.19
N GLU A 69 -8.83 6.27 -2.73
CA GLU A 69 -9.92 5.30 -2.90
C GLU A 69 -10.05 4.83 -4.36
N GLY A 70 -10.21 3.53 -4.55
CA GLY A 70 -10.33 2.89 -5.86
C GLY A 70 -8.99 2.47 -6.48
N THR A 71 -7.85 2.85 -5.88
CA THR A 71 -6.54 2.28 -6.22
C THR A 71 -6.31 0.96 -5.49
N SER A 72 -5.34 0.16 -5.92
CA SER A 72 -5.17 -1.20 -5.35
C SER A 72 -4.72 -1.14 -3.89
N TRP A 73 -4.73 -2.31 -3.23
CA TRP A 73 -4.20 -2.46 -1.88
C TRP A 73 -3.23 -3.65 -1.77
N LEU A 74 -2.67 -3.85 -0.59
CA LEU A 74 -1.64 -4.85 -0.31
C LEU A 74 -2.02 -6.25 -0.80
N ASN A 75 -1.03 -6.97 -1.35
CA ASN A 75 -1.15 -8.35 -1.84
C ASN A 75 -2.03 -8.52 -3.08
N THR A 76 -2.34 -7.44 -3.78
CA THR A 76 -3.09 -7.47 -5.04
C THR A 76 -2.27 -6.80 -6.15
N PRO A 77 -2.27 -7.33 -7.38
CA PRO A 77 -1.70 -6.62 -8.52
C PRO A 77 -2.37 -5.26 -8.69
N GLY A 78 -1.58 -4.22 -8.94
CA GLY A 78 -2.10 -2.87 -9.08
C GLY A 78 -1.15 -1.81 -8.55
N ASN A 79 -1.64 -0.58 -8.55
CA ASN A 79 -0.93 0.57 -8.03
C ASN A 79 -1.61 1.05 -6.75
N ILE A 80 -0.92 0.92 -5.61
CA ILE A 80 -1.35 1.51 -4.34
C ILE A 80 -0.92 2.97 -4.37
N VAL A 81 -1.85 3.91 -4.39
CA VAL A 81 -1.50 5.33 -4.46
C VAL A 81 -1.75 5.99 -3.11
N LEU A 82 -0.69 6.57 -2.55
CA LEU A 82 -0.72 7.33 -1.30
C LEU A 82 -0.46 8.81 -1.59
N GLY A 83 -1.40 9.67 -1.23
CA GLY A 83 -1.28 11.12 -1.30
C GLY A 83 -0.94 11.72 0.07
N GLY A 84 -0.15 12.77 0.09
CA GLY A 84 0.17 13.52 1.32
C GLY A 84 0.59 14.95 1.01
N HIS A 85 0.43 15.84 1.98
CA HIS A 85 0.78 17.24 1.83
C HIS A 85 2.30 17.45 1.82
N SER A 86 2.79 18.27 0.88
CA SER A 86 4.17 18.75 0.89
C SER A 86 4.35 19.88 1.90
N GLU A 87 3.32 20.71 2.07
CA GLU A 87 3.29 21.83 3.00
C GLU A 87 1.92 21.92 3.68
N ASP A 88 1.90 22.44 4.90
CA ASP A 88 0.67 22.77 5.63
C ASP A 88 0.03 24.07 5.11
N ILE A 89 -1.09 24.47 5.70
CA ILE A 89 -1.80 25.71 5.32
C ILE A 89 -1.01 27.01 5.60
N TYR A 90 0.09 26.93 6.35
CA TYR A 90 0.97 28.03 6.68
C TYR A 90 2.28 28.01 5.86
N GLY A 91 2.45 27.02 4.97
CA GLY A 91 3.67 26.84 4.17
C GLY A 91 4.81 26.16 4.93
N ASN A 92 4.55 25.55 6.09
CA ASN A 92 5.56 24.74 6.77
C ASN A 92 5.65 23.35 6.11
N PRO A 93 6.81 22.69 6.15
CA PRO A 93 6.95 21.31 5.68
C PRO A 93 5.92 20.38 6.35
N ALA A 94 5.22 19.58 5.55
CA ALA A 94 4.27 18.56 6.01
C ALA A 94 4.80 17.13 5.74
N VAL A 95 4.00 16.10 6.02
CA VAL A 95 4.41 14.68 5.98
C VAL A 95 5.17 14.24 4.72
N PHE A 96 4.82 14.75 3.54
CA PHE A 96 5.47 14.39 2.26
C PHE A 96 6.45 15.44 1.73
N SER A 97 6.77 16.48 2.51
CA SER A 97 7.94 17.34 2.23
C SER A 97 9.23 16.51 2.12
N ALA A 98 9.34 15.47 2.94
CA ALA A 98 10.48 14.56 3.00
C ALA A 98 10.68 13.70 1.74
N LEU A 99 9.70 13.62 0.83
CA LEU A 99 9.86 12.86 -0.42
C LEU A 99 10.96 13.43 -1.33
N TYR A 100 11.32 14.70 -1.15
CA TYR A 100 12.42 15.35 -1.90
C TYR A 100 13.80 14.78 -1.58
N ASP A 101 13.94 14.17 -0.41
CA ASP A 101 15.21 13.62 0.07
C ASP A 101 15.32 12.11 -0.17
N LEU A 102 14.30 11.49 -0.81
CA LEU A 102 14.36 10.08 -1.20
C LEU A 102 15.20 9.89 -2.46
N GLU A 103 15.90 8.77 -2.50
CA GLU A 103 16.72 8.33 -3.62
C GLU A 103 16.27 6.97 -4.16
N LEU A 104 16.73 6.65 -5.38
CA LEU A 104 16.56 5.31 -5.93
C LEU A 104 17.24 4.28 -5.03
N GLY A 105 16.53 3.21 -4.70
CA GLY A 105 17.03 2.20 -3.76
C GLY A 105 16.54 2.39 -2.32
N ASP A 106 15.91 3.52 -1.98
CA ASP A 106 15.43 3.73 -0.62
C ASP A 106 14.27 2.79 -0.25
N PRO A 107 14.23 2.34 1.03
CA PRO A 107 13.16 1.48 1.50
C PRO A 107 11.86 2.26 1.74
N VAL A 108 10.76 1.69 1.26
CA VAL A 108 9.40 2.08 1.63
C VAL A 108 8.76 0.90 2.35
N VAL A 109 8.24 1.14 3.55
CA VAL A 109 7.67 0.07 4.38
C VAL A 109 6.21 0.38 4.67
N MET A 110 5.33 -0.55 4.36
CA MET A 110 3.93 -0.50 4.78
C MET A 110 3.68 -1.59 5.81
N SER A 111 2.84 -1.31 6.79
CA SER A 111 2.42 -2.30 7.80
C SER A 111 0.92 -2.22 7.99
N GLU A 112 0.27 -3.38 8.08
CA GLU A 112 -1.14 -3.49 8.42
C GLU A 112 -1.38 -4.80 9.19
N ASN A 113 -2.11 -4.78 10.31
CA ASN A 113 -2.38 -5.96 11.14
C ASN A 113 -1.13 -6.77 11.54
N GLY A 114 -0.01 -6.09 11.80
CA GLY A 114 1.27 -6.72 12.14
C GLY A 114 2.00 -7.37 10.95
N VAL A 115 1.43 -7.28 9.75
CA VAL A 115 2.02 -7.78 8.51
C VAL A 115 2.79 -6.65 7.84
N ILE A 116 4.10 -6.83 7.71
CA ILE A 116 4.99 -5.83 7.12
C ILE A 116 5.25 -6.16 5.63
N ARG A 117 5.21 -5.13 4.79
CA ARG A 117 5.52 -5.16 3.36
C ARG A 117 6.64 -4.17 3.06
N ARG A 118 7.60 -4.61 2.25
CA ARG A 118 8.80 -3.85 1.92
C ARG A 118 8.85 -3.62 0.43
N TYR A 119 9.09 -2.37 0.07
CA TYR A 119 9.26 -1.89 -1.29
C TYR A 119 10.58 -1.14 -1.37
N ILE A 120 11.07 -0.95 -2.58
CA ILE A 120 12.26 -0.16 -2.89
C ILE A 120 11.89 0.87 -3.93
N VAL A 121 12.31 2.13 -3.72
CA VAL A 121 12.13 3.21 -4.69
C VAL A 121 12.84 2.87 -5.99
N THR A 122 12.10 2.89 -7.09
CA THR A 122 12.58 2.55 -8.44
C THR A 122 12.46 3.69 -9.43
N GLU A 123 11.65 4.70 -9.15
CA GLU A 123 11.45 5.85 -10.02
C GLU A 123 11.07 7.08 -9.18
N ILE A 124 11.58 8.24 -9.57
CA ILE A 124 11.24 9.55 -9.02
C ILE A 124 11.06 10.50 -10.20
N GLN A 125 9.92 11.19 -10.26
CA GLN A 125 9.61 12.09 -11.37
C GLN A 125 8.73 13.27 -10.94
N PHE A 126 8.86 14.35 -11.69
CA PHE A 126 7.95 15.49 -11.64
C PHE A 126 7.00 15.42 -12.83
N VAL A 127 5.70 15.54 -12.59
CA VAL A 127 4.66 15.51 -13.62
C VAL A 127 3.74 16.72 -13.49
N ALA A 128 3.06 17.09 -14.56
CA ALA A 128 2.02 18.12 -14.50
C ALA A 128 0.89 17.70 -13.54
N PHE A 129 0.26 18.67 -12.87
CA PHE A 129 -0.77 18.41 -11.86
C PHE A 129 -2.00 17.64 -12.36
N ASP A 130 -2.27 17.72 -13.66
CA ASP A 130 -3.37 17.07 -14.35
C ASP A 130 -2.98 15.75 -15.03
N ASP A 131 -1.71 15.34 -14.92
CA ASP A 131 -1.24 14.05 -15.41
C ASP A 131 -1.64 12.91 -14.46
N LEU A 132 -2.65 12.14 -14.87
CA LEU A 132 -3.16 11.01 -14.10
C LEU A 132 -2.42 9.69 -14.38
N ARG A 133 -1.48 9.65 -15.34
CA ARG A 133 -0.79 8.40 -15.70
C ARG A 133 -0.08 7.73 -14.51
N PRO A 134 0.56 8.46 -13.59
CA PRO A 134 1.23 7.84 -12.44
C PRO A 134 0.32 7.09 -11.48
N ILE A 135 -0.99 7.35 -11.51
CA ILE A 135 -1.96 6.74 -10.60
C ILE A 135 -2.76 5.60 -11.25
N TYR A 136 -2.52 5.31 -12.52
CA TYR A 136 -3.21 4.22 -13.23
C TYR A 136 -2.86 2.85 -12.63
N PRO A 137 -3.78 1.88 -12.71
CA PRO A 137 -3.52 0.51 -12.27
C PRO A 137 -2.44 -0.13 -13.13
N THR A 138 -1.67 -1.03 -12.53
CA THR A 138 -0.63 -1.80 -13.22
C THR A 138 -0.90 -3.30 -13.08
N THR A 139 -0.20 -4.13 -13.86
CA THR A 139 -0.36 -5.60 -13.84
C THR A 139 0.42 -6.30 -12.74
N HIS A 140 1.17 -5.53 -11.95
CA HIS A 140 2.01 -5.98 -10.84
C HIS A 140 1.74 -5.07 -9.63
N GLU A 141 2.05 -5.52 -8.42
CA GLU A 141 1.93 -4.63 -7.25
C GLU A 141 3.03 -3.55 -7.29
N GLN A 142 2.66 -2.30 -7.01
CA GLN A 142 3.57 -1.19 -6.76
C GLN A 142 2.94 -0.18 -5.78
N VAL A 143 3.76 0.69 -5.21
CA VAL A 143 3.33 1.83 -4.40
C VAL A 143 3.75 3.12 -5.10
N THR A 144 2.82 4.06 -5.25
CA THR A 144 3.08 5.42 -5.71
C THR A 144 2.84 6.39 -4.56
N LEU A 145 3.87 7.13 -4.16
CA LEU A 145 3.77 8.24 -3.21
C LEU A 145 3.67 9.53 -4.02
N LEU A 146 2.66 10.35 -3.73
CA LEU A 146 2.30 11.53 -4.51
C LEU A 146 2.15 12.76 -3.63
N THR A 147 2.81 13.86 -4.00
CA THR A 147 2.65 15.15 -3.33
C THR A 147 2.72 16.34 -4.29
N CYS A 148 2.38 17.54 -3.80
CA CYS A 148 2.55 18.78 -4.55
C CYS A 148 4.03 19.11 -4.73
N ALA A 149 4.41 19.57 -5.92
CA ALA A 149 5.79 19.97 -6.15
C ALA A 149 6.06 21.38 -5.60
N VAL A 150 6.69 21.50 -4.43
CA VAL A 150 7.10 22.77 -3.82
C VAL A 150 7.90 23.62 -4.83
N GLY A 151 7.62 24.92 -4.84
CA GLY A 151 8.24 25.86 -5.79
C GLY A 151 7.47 26.01 -7.12
N THR A 152 6.45 25.19 -7.38
CA THR A 152 5.59 25.29 -8.58
C THR A 152 4.22 25.92 -8.30
N PHE A 153 4.08 26.60 -7.17
CA PHE A 153 2.82 27.21 -6.78
C PHE A 153 2.42 28.34 -7.73
N ASN A 154 1.26 28.19 -8.35
CA ASN A 154 0.68 29.13 -9.29
C ASN A 154 -0.46 29.91 -8.63
N GLN A 155 -0.18 31.17 -8.31
CA GLN A 155 -1.14 32.07 -7.66
C GLN A 155 -2.40 32.34 -8.50
N SER A 156 -2.31 32.24 -9.83
CA SER A 156 -3.45 32.56 -10.71
C SER A 156 -4.57 31.52 -10.62
N ILE A 157 -4.20 30.27 -10.34
CA ILE A 157 -5.13 29.13 -10.21
C ILE A 157 -5.17 28.54 -8.79
N ASN A 158 -4.39 29.12 -7.86
CA ASN A 158 -4.26 28.69 -6.48
C ASN A 158 -3.96 27.18 -6.34
N ASN A 159 -3.00 26.69 -7.13
CA ASN A 159 -2.60 25.28 -7.18
C ASN A 159 -1.10 25.16 -7.51
N TYR A 160 -0.52 24.00 -7.24
CA TYR A 160 0.81 23.63 -7.72
C TYR A 160 0.71 23.10 -9.15
N ASP A 161 1.54 23.62 -10.05
CA ASP A 161 1.56 23.23 -11.46
C ASP A 161 2.10 21.79 -11.65
N GLU A 162 2.90 21.29 -10.71
CA GLU A 162 3.49 19.95 -10.77
C GLU A 162 3.21 19.09 -9.53
N ARG A 163 3.49 17.80 -9.66
CA ARG A 163 3.48 16.80 -8.58
C ARG A 163 4.82 16.09 -8.54
N LEU A 164 5.33 15.87 -7.34
CA LEU A 164 6.43 14.92 -7.11
C LEU A 164 5.81 13.53 -6.94
N VAL A 165 6.31 12.59 -7.73
CA VAL A 165 5.87 11.19 -7.78
C VAL A 165 7.07 10.30 -7.45
N VAL A 166 6.92 9.44 -6.46
CA VAL A 166 7.89 8.40 -6.10
C VAL A 166 7.23 7.04 -6.28
N ILE A 167 7.81 6.17 -7.10
CA ILE A 167 7.30 4.82 -7.35
C ILE A 167 8.23 3.80 -6.73
N ALA A 168 7.68 2.94 -5.86
CA ALA A 168 8.37 1.85 -5.21
C ALA A 168 7.78 0.49 -5.61
N ARG A 169 8.64 -0.52 -5.75
CA ARG A 169 8.26 -1.89 -6.13
C ARG A 169 8.56 -2.89 -5.01
N PRO A 170 7.77 -3.97 -4.87
CA PRO A 170 7.97 -4.97 -3.83
C PRO A 170 9.38 -5.55 -3.87
N VAL A 171 10.01 -5.71 -2.71
CA VAL A 171 11.24 -6.49 -2.59
C VAL A 171 10.87 -7.96 -2.79
N PRO A 172 11.43 -8.66 -3.79
CA PRO A 172 11.18 -10.07 -3.97
C PRO A 172 11.59 -10.84 -2.70
N PRO A 173 10.81 -11.83 -2.24
CA PRO A 173 11.30 -12.74 -1.22
C PRO A 173 12.58 -13.40 -1.73
N LEU A 174 13.53 -13.64 -0.82
CA LEU A 174 14.77 -14.37 -1.16
C LEU A 174 14.40 -15.67 -1.89
N PRO A 175 15.03 -15.98 -3.04
CA PRO A 175 14.84 -17.26 -3.70
C PRO A 175 15.05 -18.40 -2.71
N ALA A 176 14.22 -19.44 -2.76
CA ALA A 176 14.27 -20.56 -1.82
C ALA A 176 15.68 -21.14 -1.60
N PRO A 177 16.53 -21.33 -2.64
CA PRO A 177 17.89 -21.85 -2.46
C PRO A 177 18.79 -20.93 -1.62
N ILE A 178 18.60 -19.61 -1.71
CA ILE A 178 19.37 -18.63 -0.94
C ILE A 178 18.84 -18.57 0.49
N ARG A 179 17.51 -18.66 0.67
CA ARG A 179 16.88 -18.68 2.00
C ARG A 179 17.27 -19.93 2.79
N GLU A 180 17.27 -21.11 2.17
CA GLU A 180 17.74 -22.35 2.79
C GLU A 180 19.21 -22.25 3.19
N LEU A 181 20.06 -21.67 2.32
CA LEU A 181 21.47 -21.43 2.64
C LEU A 181 21.63 -20.57 3.91
N PHE A 182 20.84 -19.50 4.05
CA PHE A 182 20.89 -18.66 5.26
C PHE A 182 20.34 -19.35 6.50
N ILE A 183 19.37 -20.25 6.37
CA ILE A 183 18.89 -21.10 7.48
C ILE A 183 19.96 -22.11 7.88
N ASP A 184 20.56 -22.81 6.91
CA ASP A 184 21.62 -23.81 7.13
C ASP A 184 22.85 -23.21 7.82
N PHE A 185 23.18 -21.95 7.51
CA PHE A 185 24.25 -21.21 8.17
C PHE A 185 23.81 -20.47 9.44
N GLY A 186 22.56 -20.64 9.90
CA GLY A 186 22.07 -20.11 11.18
C GLY A 186 21.82 -18.60 11.22
N TRP A 187 21.70 -17.95 10.05
CA TRP A 187 21.45 -16.50 9.94
C TRP A 187 19.97 -16.14 9.93
N LEU A 188 19.09 -17.11 9.65
CA LEU A 188 17.64 -16.95 9.69
C LEU A 188 17.01 -18.10 10.51
N PRO A 189 15.91 -17.85 11.24
CA PRO A 189 15.20 -18.89 11.96
C PRO A 189 14.47 -19.85 11.01
N GLU A 190 14.37 -21.12 11.42
CA GLU A 190 13.45 -22.10 10.81
C GLU A 190 12.00 -21.64 11.08
N ALA A 191 11.14 -21.74 10.06
CA ALA A 191 9.75 -21.26 10.11
C ALA A 191 8.82 -22.22 10.85
#